data_AF-A0A3N5V3S9-F1
#
_entry.id   AF-A0A3N5V3S9-F1
#
_cell.length_a   1.000
_cell.length_b   1.000
_cell.length_c   1.000
_cell.angle_alpha   90.00
_cell.angle_beta   90.00
_cell.angle_gamma   90.00
#
_symmetry.space_group_name_H-M   'P 1'
#
loop_
_entity.id
_entity.type
_entity.pdbx_description
1 polymer ?
#
loop_
_entity_poly.entity_id
_entity_poly.type
_entity_poly.pdbx_seq_one_letter_code
_entity_poly.pdbx_strand_id
1 'polypeptide(L)'
;MRYATLLLVALVLLGCQPVSTISVDPKAEVSSAAIAWEAAVNTANSCDASAISALYADGAVLWGTTRTSLITTPQGIHDYFATSCKALPGVKVQFGDQVVRVYPTI
;
A
#
# COMPACT_ATOMS: atom_id res chain seq x y z
N MET A 1 12.04 30.35 46.02
CA MET A 1 10.82 29.51 46.01
C MET A 1 9.85 29.86 44.87
N ARG A 2 9.51 31.14 44.59
CA ARG A 2 8.55 31.51 43.52
C ARG A 2 9.00 31.13 42.09
N TYR A 3 10.30 31.20 41.78
CA TYR A 3 10.82 30.85 40.45
C TYR A 3 10.84 29.33 40.17
N ALA A 4 11.02 28.50 41.20
CA ALA A 4 10.99 27.05 41.07
C ALA A 4 9.56 26.55 40.75
N THR A 5 8.54 27.19 41.32
CA THR A 5 7.13 26.89 41.02
C THR A 5 6.75 27.31 39.60
N LEU A 6 7.26 28.45 39.11
CA LEU A 6 7.03 28.92 37.74
C LEU A 6 7.72 28.02 36.69
N LEU A 7 8.92 27.52 36.98
CA LEU A 7 9.64 26.56 36.12
C LEU A 7 8.94 25.20 36.04
N LEU A 8 8.38 24.71 37.14
CA LEU A 8 7.62 23.46 37.19
C LEU A 8 6.30 23.55 36.40
N VAL A 9 5.59 24.67 36.48
CA VAL A 9 4.35 24.90 35.70
C VAL A 9 4.64 25.00 34.20
N ALA A 10 5.76 25.64 33.82
CA ALA A 10 6.18 25.69 32.42
C ALA A 10 6.54 24.31 31.85
N LEU A 11 7.22 23.45 32.63
CA LEU A 11 7.56 22.08 32.20
C LEU A 11 6.33 21.19 31.97
N VAL A 12 5.30 21.33 32.81
CA VAL A 12 4.05 20.57 32.66
C VAL A 12 3.25 21.00 31.43
N LEU A 13 3.28 22.29 31.08
CA LEU A 13 2.59 22.82 29.90
C LEU A 13 3.27 22.44 28.57
N LEU A 14 4.58 22.19 28.57
CA LEU A 14 5.31 21.73 27.38
C LEU A 14 5.08 20.24 27.04
N GLY A 15 4.63 19.42 28.00
CA GLY A 15 4.39 17.99 27.80
C GLY A 15 3.04 17.64 27.14
N CYS A 16 2.15 18.62 26.99
CA CYS A 16 0.80 18.41 26.46
C CYS A 16 0.70 18.87 24.99
N GLN A 17 1.56 18.35 24.11
CA GLN A 17 1.34 18.52 22.68
C GLN A 17 0.29 17.50 22.22
N PRO A 18 -0.78 17.90 21.51
CA PRO A 18 -1.67 16.93 20.90
C PRO A 18 -0.86 16.11 19.89
N VAL A 19 -0.85 14.78 20.06
CA VAL A 19 -0.37 13.88 19.02
C VAL A 19 -1.30 14.07 17.84
N SER A 20 -0.85 14.79 16.83
CA SER A 20 -1.53 14.88 15.54
C SER A 20 -1.54 13.47 14.95
N THR A 21 -2.65 12.75 15.14
CA THR A 21 -2.94 11.57 14.33
C THR A 21 -3.02 12.04 12.89
N ILE A 22 -2.01 11.73 12.09
CA ILE A 22 -2.07 11.91 10.64
C ILE A 22 -3.19 10.98 10.18
N SER A 23 -4.39 11.54 9.99
CA SER A 23 -5.47 10.86 9.29
C SER A 23 -5.03 10.82 7.84
N VAL A 24 -4.38 9.74 7.43
CA VAL A 24 -4.06 9.51 6.02
C VAL A 24 -5.38 9.39 5.27
N ASP A 25 -5.55 10.17 4.20
CA ASP A 25 -6.74 10.05 3.35
C ASP A 25 -6.78 8.64 2.75
N PRO A 26 -7.77 7.80 3.06
CA PRO A 26 -7.83 6.42 2.57
C PRO A 26 -7.85 6.34 1.04
N LYS A 27 -8.36 7.36 0.35
CA LYS A 27 -8.30 7.40 -1.12
C LYS A 27 -6.88 7.61 -1.62
N ALA A 28 -6.11 8.44 -0.93
CA ALA A 28 -4.70 8.65 -1.25
C ALA A 28 -3.89 7.36 -1.06
N GLU A 29 -4.17 6.56 -0.02
CA GLU A 29 -3.52 5.26 0.18
C GLU A 29 -3.79 4.29 -0.98
N VAL A 30 -5.05 4.19 -1.43
CA VAL A 30 -5.40 3.35 -2.59
C VAL A 30 -4.66 3.81 -3.84
N SER A 31 -4.60 5.13 -4.09
CA SER A 31 -3.86 5.68 -5.22
C SER A 31 -2.35 5.43 -5.11
N SER A 32 -1.76 5.55 -3.92
CA SER A 32 -0.36 5.22 -3.69
C SER A 32 -0.06 3.74 -3.94
N ALA A 33 -0.93 2.83 -3.50
CA ALA A 33 -0.79 1.40 -3.77
C ALA A 33 -0.89 1.08 -5.28
N ALA A 34 -1.81 1.73 -6.00
CA ALA A 34 -1.93 1.59 -7.45
C ALA A 34 -0.67 2.08 -8.18
N ILE A 35 -0.10 3.22 -7.78
CA ILE A 35 1.15 3.74 -8.34
C ILE A 35 2.32 2.78 -8.09
N ALA A 36 2.41 2.23 -6.87
CA ALA A 36 3.45 1.24 -6.54
C ALA A 36 3.32 -0.03 -7.39
N TRP A 37 2.09 -0.49 -7.62
CA TRP A 37 1.80 -1.63 -8.48
C TRP A 37 2.19 -1.35 -9.93
N GLU A 38 1.83 -0.18 -10.47
CA GLU A 38 2.22 0.25 -11.82
C GLU A 38 3.75 0.28 -11.98
N ALA A 39 4.45 0.87 -11.01
CA ALA A 39 5.92 0.96 -11.03
C ALA A 39 6.56 -0.44 -11.03
N ALA A 40 6.03 -1.38 -10.25
CA ALA A 40 6.49 -2.76 -10.21
C ALA A 40 6.23 -3.52 -11.52
N VAL A 41 5.15 -3.19 -12.24
CA VAL A 41 4.90 -3.74 -13.58
C VAL A 41 5.85 -3.12 -14.63
N ASN A 42 6.10 -1.82 -14.53
CA ASN A 42 6.77 -1.04 -15.57
C ASN A 42 8.30 -1.06 -15.53
N THR A 43 8.92 -2.00 -14.82
CA THR A 43 10.39 -2.15 -14.80
C THR A 43 10.97 -2.42 -16.20
N ALA A 44 12.29 -2.21 -16.36
CA ALA A 44 12.92 -2.10 -17.68
C ALA A 44 12.83 -3.36 -18.58
N ASN A 45 12.84 -4.56 -18.00
CA ASN A 45 12.95 -5.82 -18.77
C ASN A 45 11.75 -6.76 -18.58
N SER A 46 11.31 -6.94 -17.34
CA SER A 46 10.21 -7.81 -16.96
C SER A 46 9.69 -7.36 -15.61
N CYS A 47 8.37 -7.34 -15.43
CA CYS A 47 7.77 -6.88 -14.19
C CYS A 47 8.33 -7.59 -12.94
N ASP A 48 8.34 -6.88 -11.82
CA ASP A 48 8.81 -7.39 -10.53
C ASP A 48 7.66 -8.10 -9.80
N ALA A 49 7.56 -9.41 -10.01
CA ALA A 49 6.54 -10.25 -9.39
C ALA A 49 6.57 -10.21 -7.85
N SER A 50 7.76 -10.06 -7.26
CA SER A 50 7.91 -9.98 -5.81
C SER A 50 7.38 -8.65 -5.28
N ALA A 51 7.71 -7.54 -5.92
CA ALA A 51 7.18 -6.23 -5.56
C ALA A 51 5.66 -6.14 -5.77
N ILE A 52 5.13 -6.72 -6.85
CA ILE A 52 3.69 -6.78 -7.11
C ILE A 52 2.97 -7.59 -6.02
N SER A 53 3.44 -8.81 -5.74
CA SER A 53 2.78 -9.71 -4.80
C SER A 53 2.87 -9.21 -3.35
N ALA A 54 3.91 -8.45 -2.99
CA ALA A 54 4.03 -7.82 -1.67
C ALA A 54 2.96 -6.74 -1.38
N LEU A 55 2.26 -6.25 -2.40
CA LEU A 55 1.14 -5.30 -2.23
C LEU A 55 -0.17 -5.99 -1.84
N TYR A 56 -0.22 -7.32 -1.84
CA TYR A 56 -1.40 -8.09 -1.45
C TYR A 56 -1.38 -8.42 0.04
N ALA A 57 -2.54 -8.32 0.69
CA ALA A 57 -2.69 -8.77 2.08
C ALA A 57 -2.53 -10.29 2.20
N ASP A 58 -2.12 -10.79 3.38
CA ASP A 58 -1.90 -12.23 3.63
C ASP A 58 -3.12 -13.11 3.32
N GLY A 59 -4.34 -12.59 3.55
CA GLY A 59 -5.61 -13.25 3.26
C GLY A 59 -6.21 -12.92 1.89
N ALA A 60 -5.45 -12.27 1.00
CA ALA A 60 -5.97 -11.86 -0.31
C ALA A 60 -6.33 -13.06 -1.18
N VAL A 61 -7.44 -12.91 -1.92
CA VAL A 61 -7.85 -13.85 -2.96
C VAL A 61 -7.75 -13.13 -4.29
N LEU A 62 -7.04 -13.74 -5.25
CA LEU A 62 -6.84 -13.20 -6.58
C LEU A 62 -7.54 -14.08 -7.62
N TRP A 63 -8.33 -13.45 -8.47
CA TRP A 63 -8.73 -14.06 -9.74
C TRP A 63 -7.90 -13.46 -10.86
N GLY A 64 -6.81 -14.14 -11.21
CA GLY A 64 -5.93 -13.70 -12.28
C GLY A 64 -6.61 -13.81 -13.64
N THR A 65 -6.37 -12.84 -14.53
CA THR A 65 -6.94 -12.76 -15.88
C THR A 65 -6.75 -14.05 -16.69
N THR A 66 -5.64 -14.77 -16.47
CA THR A 66 -5.31 -16.02 -17.19
C THR A 66 -5.71 -17.28 -16.43
N ARG A 67 -6.42 -17.17 -15.29
CA ARG A 67 -6.75 -18.30 -14.40
C ARG A 67 -8.22 -18.65 -14.49
N THR A 68 -8.50 -19.95 -14.53
CA THR A 68 -9.87 -20.52 -14.42
C THR A 68 -10.30 -20.76 -12.98
N SER A 69 -9.39 -20.62 -12.01
CA SER A 69 -9.64 -20.81 -10.58
C SER A 69 -9.08 -19.67 -9.74
N LEU A 70 -9.67 -19.46 -8.56
CA LEU A 70 -9.19 -18.50 -7.57
C LEU A 70 -7.84 -18.93 -7.00
N ILE A 71 -6.99 -17.95 -6.78
CA ILE A 71 -5.74 -18.08 -6.05
C ILE A 71 -6.00 -17.59 -4.63
N THR A 72 -5.76 -18.45 -3.64
CA THR A 72 -6.13 -18.19 -2.24
C THR A 72 -4.94 -18.18 -1.29
N THR A 73 -3.71 -18.18 -1.82
CA THR A 73 -2.48 -18.19 -1.02
C THR A 73 -1.51 -17.10 -1.49
N PRO A 74 -0.73 -16.49 -0.58
CA PRO A 74 0.31 -15.52 -0.96
C PRO A 74 1.30 -16.07 -1.98
N GLN A 75 1.76 -17.31 -1.80
CA GLN A 75 2.66 -17.95 -2.75
C GLN A 75 2.03 -18.11 -4.14
N GLY A 76 0.75 -18.47 -4.21
CA GLY A 76 0.06 -18.60 -5.49
C GLY A 76 -0.10 -17.26 -6.22
N ILE A 77 -0.23 -16.15 -5.48
CA ILE A 77 -0.27 -14.79 -6.05
C ILE A 77 1.10 -14.44 -6.64
N HIS A 78 2.18 -14.72 -5.91
CA HIS A 78 3.55 -14.56 -6.41
C HIS A 78 3.78 -15.38 -7.68
N ASP A 79 3.49 -16.68 -7.65
CA ASP A 79 3.69 -17.59 -8.78
C ASP A 79 2.92 -17.14 -10.03
N TYR A 80 1.70 -16.61 -9.82
CA TYR A 80 0.90 -16.04 -10.90
C TYR A 80 1.62 -14.88 -11.58
N PHE A 81 2.07 -13.88 -10.81
CA PHE A 81 2.76 -12.73 -11.39
C PHE A 81 4.12 -13.13 -11.97
N ALA A 82 4.88 -14.03 -11.35
CA ALA A 82 6.13 -14.55 -11.90
C ALA A 82 5.92 -15.20 -13.28
N THR A 83 4.84 -15.99 -13.41
CA THR A 83 4.45 -16.60 -14.68
C THR A 83 4.02 -15.55 -15.71
N SER A 84 3.17 -14.59 -15.32
CA SER A 84 2.70 -13.52 -16.20
C SER A 84 3.82 -12.60 -16.68
N CYS A 85 4.73 -12.18 -15.79
CA CYS A 85 5.90 -11.35 -16.13
C CYS A 85 6.81 -12.06 -17.13
N LYS A 86 7.02 -13.36 -16.97
CA LYS A 86 7.80 -14.17 -17.91
C LYS A 86 7.11 -14.32 -19.27
N ALA A 87 5.79 -14.49 -19.29
CA ALA A 87 5.02 -14.67 -20.52
C ALA A 87 4.87 -13.38 -21.34
N LEU A 88 4.96 -12.21 -20.69
CA LEU A 88 4.75 -10.89 -21.30
C LEU A 88 5.98 -9.99 -21.07
N PRO A 89 7.12 -10.25 -21.72
CA PRO A 89 8.31 -9.41 -21.59
C PRO A 89 8.02 -8.00 -22.08
N GLY A 90 8.45 -7.00 -21.31
CA GLY A 90 8.24 -5.59 -21.64
C GLY A 90 6.81 -5.07 -21.46
N VAL A 91 5.92 -5.82 -20.79
CA VAL A 91 4.57 -5.35 -20.45
C VAL A 91 4.63 -3.98 -19.76
N LYS A 92 3.70 -3.10 -20.15
CA LYS A 92 3.52 -1.78 -19.53
C LYS A 92 2.06 -1.59 -19.15
N VAL A 93 1.83 -0.93 -18.03
CA VAL A 93 0.52 -0.49 -17.56
C VAL A 93 0.60 1.00 -17.28
N GLN A 94 -0.50 1.72 -17.52
CA GLN A 94 -0.67 3.08 -17.05
C GLN A 94 -2.11 3.19 -16.55
N PHE A 95 -2.29 3.70 -15.33
CA PHE A 95 -3.63 4.06 -14.85
C PHE A 95 -4.10 5.35 -15.54
N GLY A 96 -5.35 5.33 -16.04
CA GLY A 96 -6.08 6.54 -16.41
C GLY A 96 -6.70 7.21 -15.17
N ASP A 97 -7.83 7.87 -15.34
CA ASP A 97 -8.56 8.49 -14.22
C ASP A 97 -8.94 7.44 -13.16
N GLN A 98 -8.50 7.64 -11.92
CA GLN A 98 -8.81 6.75 -10.81
C GLN A 98 -10.09 7.20 -10.09
N VAL A 99 -11.14 6.39 -10.15
CA VAL A 99 -12.39 6.61 -9.40
C VAL A 99 -12.40 5.71 -8.17
N VAL A 100 -11.86 6.23 -7.06
CA VAL A 100 -11.69 5.47 -5.81
C VAL A 100 -12.91 5.60 -4.89
N ARG A 101 -13.42 4.45 -4.44
CA ARG A 101 -14.43 4.34 -3.37
C ARG A 101 -13.87 3.52 -2.21
N VAL A 102 -13.93 4.09 -1.02
CA VAL A 102 -13.50 3.45 0.22
C VAL A 102 -14.73 3.08 1.04
N TYR A 103 -14.78 1.84 1.51
CA TYR A 103 -15.83 1.35 2.39
C TYR A 103 -15.29 1.24 3.82
N PRO A 104 -16.11 1.52 4.84
CA PRO A 104 -15.71 1.30 6.22
C PRO A 104 -15.49 -0.19 6.47
N THR A 105 -14.57 -0.51 7.37
CA THR A 105 -14.43 -1.86 7.91
C THR A 105 -15.70 -2.19 8.68
N ILE A 106 -16.31 -3.34 8.37
CA ILE A 106 -17.52 -3.86 9.02
C ILE A 106 -17.17 -4.46 10.38
#